data_AF-A0A0D3E8J6-F1
#
_entry.id   AF-A0A0D3E8J6-F1
#
_cell.length_a   1.000
_cell.length_b   1.000
_cell.length_c   1.000
_cell.angle_alpha   90.00
_cell.angle_beta   90.00
_cell.angle_gamma   90.00
#
_symmetry.space_group_name_H-M   'P 1'
#
loop_
_entity.id
_entity.type
_entity.pdbx_description
1 polymer ?
#
loop_
_entity_poly.entity_id
_entity_poly.type
_entity_poly.pdbx_seq_one_letter_code
_entity_poly.pdbx_strand_id
1 'polypeptide(L)'
;MSNESGASSGTSGIRRRGTMVGVPKRCWCGEIVVARMSKSEANPYRRYYRCAYAVERKALADEIEILGMRTERLEQQNQIANLELEMLRFEKEILEKVEGVVGEAKSELKKLMVIVALGCLSIVVCSKLIG
;
A
#
# COMPACT_ATOMS: atom_id res chain seq x y z
N MET A 1 19.34 -32.32 -38.40
CA MET A 1 20.00 -33.51 -37.84
C MET A 1 19.30 -33.87 -36.55
N SER A 2 18.42 -34.85 -36.64
CA SER A 2 17.64 -35.45 -35.56
C SER A 2 18.57 -36.23 -34.63
N ASN A 3 18.41 -36.04 -33.32
CA ASN A 3 18.86 -36.99 -32.30
C ASN A 3 17.77 -37.08 -31.23
N GLU A 4 16.69 -37.77 -31.60
CA GLU A 4 15.86 -38.48 -30.63
C GLU A 4 16.68 -39.64 -30.07
N SER A 5 16.83 -39.71 -28.75
CA SER A 5 17.33 -40.88 -28.01
C SER A 5 17.15 -40.59 -26.51
N GLY A 6 16.39 -41.32 -25.70
CA GLY A 6 15.41 -42.36 -25.95
C GLY A 6 14.58 -42.46 -24.67
N ALA A 7 13.28 -42.74 -24.82
CA ALA A 7 12.41 -43.01 -23.70
C ALA A 7 12.90 -44.26 -22.96
N SER A 8 13.42 -44.09 -21.75
CA SER A 8 13.61 -45.21 -20.82
C SER A 8 12.39 -45.27 -19.92
N SER A 9 11.35 -45.98 -20.37
CA SER A 9 10.30 -46.48 -19.50
C SER A 9 10.91 -47.49 -18.53
N GLY A 10 11.40 -46.99 -17.40
CA GLY A 10 11.98 -47.77 -16.32
C GLY A 10 11.01 -47.91 -15.15
N THR A 11 9.84 -48.50 -15.38
CA THR A 11 9.04 -49.05 -14.29
C THR A 11 9.74 -50.30 -13.79
N SER A 12 10.67 -50.15 -12.85
CA SER A 12 11.19 -51.29 -12.09
C SER A 12 11.36 -50.89 -10.65
N GLY A 13 10.32 -51.18 -9.87
CA GLY A 13 10.40 -51.33 -8.43
C GLY A 13 11.39 -52.44 -8.11
N ILE A 14 12.67 -52.09 -8.05
CA ILE A 14 13.72 -52.97 -7.55
C ILE A 14 14.40 -52.17 -6.45
N ARG A 15 14.08 -52.54 -5.21
CA ARG A 15 14.83 -52.19 -4.01
C ARG A 15 16.25 -52.79 -4.15
N ARG A 16 17.10 -52.18 -4.98
CA ARG A 16 18.53 -52.48 -4.95
C ARG A 16 19.07 -51.89 -3.64
N ARG A 17 19.25 -52.76 -2.65
CA ARG A 17 20.16 -52.56 -1.52
C ARG A 17 21.60 -52.48 -2.05
N GLY A 18 21.89 -51.46 -2.85
CA GLY A 18 23.22 -51.03 -3.22
C GLY A 18 23.40 -49.65 -2.61
N THR A 19 24.41 -49.50 -1.76
CA THR A 19 24.75 -48.24 -1.11
C THR A 19 24.83 -47.15 -2.18
N MET A 20 23.90 -46.19 -2.15
CA MET A 20 23.90 -45.09 -3.10
C MET A 20 25.11 -44.21 -2.77
N VAL A 21 26.21 -44.39 -3.50
CA VAL A 21 27.42 -43.60 -3.27
C VAL A 21 27.23 -42.25 -3.94
N GLY A 22 27.18 -41.19 -3.12
CA GLY A 22 26.99 -39.83 -3.59
C GLY A 22 25.54 -39.36 -3.56
N VAL A 23 25.32 -38.14 -4.06
CA VAL A 23 24.03 -37.46 -4.00
C VAL A 23 23.12 -37.97 -5.11
N PRO A 24 21.86 -38.34 -4.83
CA PRO A 24 20.90 -38.73 -5.86
C PRO A 24 20.72 -37.62 -6.90
N LYS A 25 20.77 -37.96 -8.20
CA LYS A 25 20.49 -37.01 -9.29
C LYS A 25 19.01 -36.60 -9.36
N ARG A 26 18.11 -37.44 -8.84
CA ARG A 26 16.66 -37.25 -8.83
C ARG A 26 16.09 -37.41 -7.44
N CYS A 27 15.06 -36.62 -7.14
CA CYS A 27 14.26 -36.69 -5.93
C CYS A 27 13.33 -37.91 -6.00
N TRP A 28 12.79 -38.33 -4.85
CA TRP A 28 11.74 -39.34 -4.77
C TRP A 28 10.57 -39.06 -5.73
N CYS A 29 10.21 -37.79 -5.93
CA CYS A 29 9.15 -37.38 -6.85
C CYS A 29 9.52 -37.42 -8.34
N GLY A 30 10.74 -37.84 -8.70
CA GLY A 30 11.22 -37.92 -10.10
C GLY A 30 11.94 -36.66 -10.61
N GLU A 31 11.72 -35.52 -9.95
CA GLU A 31 12.32 -34.23 -10.31
C GLU A 31 13.83 -34.17 -10.02
N ILE A 32 14.57 -33.28 -10.68
CA ILE A 32 16.00 -33.12 -10.43
C ILE A 32 16.28 -32.60 -9.01
N VAL A 33 17.44 -32.99 -8.50
CA VAL A 33 17.98 -32.47 -7.24
C VAL A 33 18.94 -31.33 -7.54
N VAL A 34 18.73 -30.19 -6.89
CA VAL A 34 19.55 -28.98 -7.04
C VAL A 34 20.36 -28.73 -5.77
N ALA A 35 21.59 -28.27 -5.94
CA ALA A 35 22.44 -27.83 -4.84
C ALA A 35 22.06 -26.39 -4.44
N ARG A 36 22.02 -26.14 -3.14
CA ARG A 36 21.82 -24.81 -2.55
C ARG A 36 22.88 -24.57 -1.48
N MET A 37 23.19 -23.30 -1.26
CA MET A 37 24.07 -22.86 -0.19
C MET A 37 23.23 -22.32 0.95
N SER A 38 23.53 -22.74 2.17
CA SER A 38 22.86 -22.23 3.35
C SER A 38 23.26 -20.78 3.62
N LYS A 39 22.27 -19.95 3.95
CA LYS A 39 22.44 -18.55 4.35
C LYS A 39 22.20 -18.34 5.86
N SER A 40 21.99 -19.43 6.62
CA SER A 40 21.75 -19.32 8.06
C SER A 40 23.05 -19.08 8.83
N GLU A 41 22.99 -18.24 9.87
CA GLU A 41 24.11 -17.99 10.79
C GLU A 41 24.67 -19.26 11.45
N ALA A 42 23.80 -20.20 11.84
CA ALA A 42 24.23 -21.45 12.49
C ALA A 42 24.98 -22.41 11.54
N ASN A 43 24.85 -22.21 10.22
CA ASN A 43 25.44 -23.10 9.24
C ASN A 43 25.70 -22.36 7.91
N PRO A 44 26.61 -21.39 7.91
CA PRO A 44 26.81 -20.52 6.76
C PRO A 44 27.55 -21.28 5.66
N TYR A 45 27.19 -21.03 4.41
CA TYR A 45 27.84 -21.60 3.21
C TYR A 45 27.84 -23.13 3.12
N ARG A 46 27.13 -23.87 3.99
CA ARG A 46 27.01 -25.32 3.81
C ARG A 46 26.17 -25.64 2.60
N ARG A 47 26.73 -26.46 1.71
CA ARG A 47 26.01 -27.01 0.55
C ARG A 47 25.03 -28.09 0.99
N TYR A 48 23.79 -27.99 0.56
CA TYR A 48 22.76 -29.01 0.75
C TYR A 48 21.96 -29.20 -0.54
N TYR A 49 21.17 -30.27 -0.59
CA TYR A 49 20.47 -30.70 -1.81
C TYR A 49 18.96 -30.74 -1.57
N ARG A 50 18.19 -30.22 -2.52
CA ARG A 50 16.72 -30.18 -2.47
C ARG A 50 16.14 -30.54 -3.83
N CYS A 51 14.88 -30.98 -3.83
CA CYS A 51 14.09 -31.12 -5.05
C CYS A 51 13.89 -29.76 -5.73
N ALA A 52 14.11 -29.66 -7.04
CA ALA A 52 13.90 -28.41 -7.79
C ALA A 52 12.46 -27.91 -7.69
N TYR A 53 11.48 -28.80 -7.85
CA TYR A 53 10.07 -28.45 -7.72
C TYR A 53 9.72 -27.85 -6.34
N ALA A 54 10.23 -28.43 -5.26
CA ALA A 54 9.99 -27.92 -3.91
C ALA A 54 10.64 -26.54 -3.70
N VAL A 55 11.79 -26.32 -4.35
CA VAL A 55 12.50 -25.04 -4.30
C VAL A 55 11.74 -23.94 -5.04
N GLU A 56 11.24 -24.23 -6.24
CA GLU A 56 10.44 -23.28 -7.03
C GLU A 56 9.12 -22.94 -6.33
N ARG A 57 8.40 -23.94 -5.83
CA ARG A 57 7.17 -23.71 -5.06
C ARG A 57 7.40 -22.83 -3.84
N LYS A 58 8.49 -23.04 -3.11
CA LYS A 58 8.82 -22.19 -1.97
C LYS A 58 9.11 -20.75 -2.41
N ALA A 59 9.88 -20.56 -3.49
CA ALA A 59 10.18 -19.22 -4.00
C ALA A 59 8.89 -18.46 -4.40
N LEU A 60 7.96 -19.14 -5.07
CA LEU A 60 6.66 -18.55 -5.41
C LEU A 60 5.82 -18.22 -4.17
N ALA A 61 5.81 -19.08 -3.16
CA ALA A 61 5.10 -18.82 -1.91
C ALA A 61 5.68 -17.61 -1.17
N ASP A 62 7.02 -17.54 -1.06
CA ASP A 62 7.72 -16.40 -0.44
C ASP A 62 7.42 -15.09 -1.22
N GLU A 63 7.33 -15.14 -2.56
CA GLU A 63 6.98 -13.99 -3.39
C GLU A 63 5.52 -13.55 -3.21
N ILE A 64 4.58 -14.48 -3.16
CA ILE A 64 3.16 -14.20 -2.88
C ILE A 64 3.00 -13.54 -1.52
N GLU A 65 3.70 -14.01 -0.49
CA GLU A 65 3.67 -13.42 0.85
C GLU A 65 4.18 -11.96 0.83
N ILE A 66 5.32 -11.72 0.17
CA ILE A 66 5.88 -10.37 0.03
C ILE A 66 4.93 -9.44 -0.71
N LEU A 67 4.32 -9.91 -1.81
CA LEU A 67 3.35 -9.15 -2.57
C LEU A 67 2.11 -8.86 -1.74
N GLY A 68 1.60 -9.84 -0.98
CA GLY A 68 0.47 -9.67 -0.05
C GLY A 68 0.72 -8.57 0.98
N MET A 69 1.89 -8.58 1.63
CA MET A 69 2.26 -7.51 2.58
C MET A 69 2.34 -6.12 1.90
N ARG A 70 2.81 -6.06 0.65
CA ARG A 70 2.86 -4.79 -0.10
C ARG A 70 1.47 -4.30 -0.49
N THR A 71 0.58 -5.19 -0.91
CA THR A 71 -0.80 -4.83 -1.24
C THR A 71 -1.55 -4.33 -0.02
N GLU A 72 -1.43 -5.01 1.13
CA GLU A 72 -2.04 -4.56 2.39
C GLU A 72 -1.56 -3.15 2.79
N ARG A 73 -0.25 -2.89 2.68
CA ARG A 73 0.30 -1.55 2.96
C ARG A 73 -0.24 -0.50 1.99
N LEU A 74 -0.34 -0.81 0.70
CA LEU A 74 -0.88 0.11 -0.30
C LEU A 74 -2.36 0.40 -0.06
N GLU A 75 -3.14 -0.61 0.31
CA GLU A 75 -4.55 -0.44 0.67
C GLU A 75 -4.72 0.47 1.88
N GLN A 76 -3.90 0.30 2.92
CA GLN A 76 -3.89 1.19 4.08
C GLN A 76 -3.54 2.64 3.68
N GLN A 77 -2.52 2.83 2.85
CA GLN A 77 -2.16 4.16 2.35
C GLN A 77 -3.28 4.79 1.52
N ASN A 78 -3.98 4.00 0.71
CA ASN A 78 -5.09 4.48 -0.09
C ASN A 78 -6.28 4.89 0.79
N GLN A 79 -6.59 4.12 1.84
CA GLN A 79 -7.63 4.48 2.81
C GLN A 79 -7.30 5.80 3.53
N ILE A 80 -6.06 5.98 3.97
CA ILE A 80 -5.62 7.24 4.60
C ILE A 80 -5.75 8.41 3.61
N ALA A 81 -5.25 8.25 2.38
CA ALA A 81 -5.33 9.29 1.37
C ALA A 81 -6.78 9.66 1.01
N ASN A 82 -7.69 8.68 0.99
CA ASN A 82 -9.11 8.95 0.75
C ASN A 82 -9.73 9.74 1.90
N LEU A 83 -9.42 9.40 3.15
CA LEU A 83 -9.88 10.15 4.32
C LEU A 83 -9.33 11.59 4.32
N GLU A 84 -8.06 11.78 3.97
CA GLU A 84 -7.47 13.12 3.83
C GLU A 84 -8.17 13.94 2.74
N LEU A 85 -8.51 13.31 1.62
CA LEU A 85 -9.24 13.97 0.53
C LEU A 85 -10.66 14.37 0.97
N GLU A 86 -11.36 13.50 1.70
CA GLU A 86 -12.68 13.81 2.27
C GLU A 86 -12.61 14.94 3.30
N MET A 87 -11.60 14.94 4.17
CA MET A 87 -11.35 16.01 5.12
C MET A 87 -11.12 17.35 4.40
N LEU A 88 -10.28 17.38 3.37
CA LEU A 88 -10.05 18.57 2.56
C LEU A 88 -11.32 19.07 1.85
N ARG A 89 -12.21 18.17 1.44
CA ARG A 89 -13.52 18.57 0.88
C ARG A 89 -14.40 19.22 1.95
N PHE A 90 -14.44 18.63 3.14
CA PHE A 90 -15.19 19.17 4.28
C PHE A 90 -14.66 20.54 4.72
N GLU A 91 -13.34 20.71 4.80
CA GLU A 91 -12.71 21.99 5.13
C GLU A 91 -13.10 23.09 4.14
N LYS A 92 -13.13 22.78 2.84
CA LYS A 92 -13.58 23.73 1.80
C LYS A 92 -15.05 24.12 1.97
N GLU A 93 -15.93 23.15 2.23
CA GLU A 93 -17.36 23.41 2.44
C GLU A 93 -17.59 24.29 3.69
N ILE A 94 -16.86 24.05 4.76
CA ILE A 94 -16.91 24.88 5.97
C ILE A 94 -16.39 26.29 5.68
N LEU A 95 -15.28 26.42 4.95
CA LEU A 95 -14.71 27.71 4.58
C LEU A 95 -15.73 28.55 3.79
N GLU A 96 -16.39 27.97 2.80
CA GLU A 96 -17.40 28.64 1.98
C GLU A 96 -18.59 29.12 2.82
N LYS A 97 -19.08 28.28 3.75
CA LYS A 97 -20.16 28.67 4.69
C LYS A 97 -19.73 29.81 5.62
N VAL A 98 -18.51 29.75 6.16
CA VAL A 98 -17.97 30.79 7.05
C VAL A 98 -17.82 32.11 6.28
N GLU A 99 -17.29 32.08 5.07
CA GLU A 99 -17.17 33.26 4.21
C GLU A 99 -18.54 33.90 3.91
N GLY A 100 -19.57 33.08 3.68
CA GLY A 100 -20.95 33.54 3.53
C GLY A 100 -21.46 34.31 4.75
N VAL A 101 -21.37 33.71 5.95
CA VAL A 101 -21.80 34.34 7.21
C VAL A 101 -21.02 35.62 7.51
N VAL A 102 -19.71 35.63 7.28
CA VAL A 102 -18.87 36.81 7.46
C VAL A 102 -19.25 37.92 6.47
N GLY A 103 -19.57 37.56 5.22
CA GLY A 103 -20.06 38.48 4.20
C GLY A 103 -21.37 39.15 4.60
N GLU A 104 -22.32 38.37 5.10
CA GLU A 104 -23.62 38.86 5.60
C GLU A 104 -23.44 39.80 6.78
N ALA A 105 -22.68 39.39 7.82
CA ALA A 105 -22.39 40.21 8.99
C ALA A 105 -21.71 41.54 8.61
N LYS A 106 -20.77 41.51 7.66
CA LYS A 106 -20.11 42.73 7.14
C LYS A 106 -21.10 43.66 6.45
N SER A 107 -22.08 43.12 5.73
CA SER A 107 -23.12 43.93 5.08
C SER A 107 -24.05 44.60 6.10
N GLU A 108 -24.45 43.88 7.15
CA GLU A 108 -25.27 44.42 8.25
C GLU A 108 -24.53 45.52 9.01
N LEU A 109 -23.23 45.32 9.31
CA LEU A 109 -22.40 46.35 9.93
C LEU A 109 -22.31 47.62 9.08
N LYS A 110 -22.20 47.50 7.76
CA LYS A 110 -22.21 48.67 6.86
C LYS A 110 -23.53 49.43 6.93
N LYS A 111 -24.68 48.73 6.95
CA LYS A 111 -26.01 49.35 7.09
C LYS A 111 -26.12 50.12 8.41
N LEU A 112 -25.71 49.49 9.52
CA LEU A 112 -25.71 50.13 10.83
C LEU A 112 -24.81 51.37 10.89
N MET A 113 -23.62 51.33 10.26
CA MET A 113 -22.71 52.47 10.21
C MET A 113 -23.35 53.68 9.50
N VAL A 114 -24.10 53.44 8.42
CA VAL A 114 -24.84 54.51 7.72
C VAL A 114 -25.93 55.10 8.62
N ILE A 115 -26.69 54.26 9.33
CA ILE A 115 -27.73 54.73 10.26
C ILE A 115 -27.12 55.60 11.37
N VAL A 116 -26.01 55.15 11.96
CA VAL A 116 -25.30 55.92 12.99
C VAL A 116 -24.81 57.26 12.43
N ALA A 117 -24.22 57.29 11.24
CA ALA A 117 -23.73 58.52 10.62
C ALA A 117 -24.86 59.54 10.37
N LEU A 118 -26.00 59.08 9.87
CA LEU A 118 -27.20 59.92 9.67
C LEU A 118 -27.75 60.43 11.01
N GLY A 119 -27.79 59.59 12.04
CA GLY A 119 -28.19 59.98 13.39
C GLY A 119 -27.26 61.02 14.03
N CYS A 120 -25.94 60.90 13.83
CA CYS A 120 -24.99 61.91 14.31
C CYS A 120 -25.19 63.26 13.60
N LEU A 121 -25.41 63.26 12.28
CA LEU A 121 -25.65 64.48 11.51
C LEU A 121 -26.91 65.23 11.98
N SER A 122 -28.00 64.52 12.24
CA SER A 122 -29.24 65.15 12.72
C SER A 122 -29.07 65.80 14.09
N ILE A 123 -28.36 65.16 15.03
CA ILE A 123 -28.05 65.73 16.35
C ILE A 123 -27.24 67.03 16.23
N VAL A 124 -26.24 67.07 15.35
CA VAL A 124 -25.41 68.28 15.13
C VAL A 124 -26.25 69.42 14.55
N VAL A 125 -27.15 69.12 13.61
CA VAL A 125 -28.07 70.12 13.04
C VAL A 125 -29.04 70.64 14.07
N CYS A 126 -29.68 69.77 14.86
CA CYS A 126 -30.58 70.18 15.94
C CYS A 126 -29.86 71.05 16.98
N SER A 127 -28.63 70.69 17.35
CA SER A 127 -27.80 71.47 18.27
C SER A 127 -27.46 72.88 17.76
N LYS A 128 -27.39 73.07 16.44
CA LYS A 128 -27.11 74.37 15.77
C LYS A 128 -28.35 75.25 15.54
N LEU A 129 -29.55 74.68 15.62
CA LEU A 129 -30.82 75.42 15.46
C LEU A 129 -31.38 75.94 16.79
N ILE A 130 -31.00 75.31 17.90
CA ILE A 130 -31.52 75.59 19.25
C ILE A 130 -30.57 76.50 20.06
N GLY A 131 -29.30 76.62 19.67
CA GLY A 131 -28.31 77.53 20.26
C GLY A 131 -27.89 78.61 19.27
#